data_AF-T1AW96-F1
#
_entry.id   AF-T1AW96-F1
#
_cell.length_a   1.000
_cell.length_b   1.000
_cell.length_c   1.000
_cell.angle_alpha   90.00
_cell.angle_beta   90.00
_cell.angle_gamma   90.00
#
_symmetry.space_group_name_H-M   'P 1'
#
loop_
_entity.id
_entity.type
_entity.pdbx_description
1 polymer ?
#
loop_
_entity_poly.entity_id
_entity_poly.type
_entity_poly.pdbx_seq_one_letter_code
_entity_poly.pdbx_strand_id
1 'polypeptide(L)'
;YYGPGPVMQSQRHIYLIWYGNWQGNSALTIIPQFVQSLNMSPYEWILSTYQVNNRAIMPSITFGGQTFDDYSLGQDLSDANIQTIVQDAINEGRLPLDNNGIYFVLTSPDVMESSNGNLAQGGFCTAYCGWHSDGLQVRGVDVKYGFVGDGEACASQTAENYGSWPGSCIAMKSFR
;
A
#
# COMPACT_ATOMS: atom_id res chain seq x y z
N TYR A 1 12.66 0.78 19.04
CA TYR A 1 13.92 1.04 18.33
C TYR A 1 13.79 0.36 16.98
N TYR A 2 13.40 1.12 15.94
CA TYR A 2 13.43 0.64 14.57
C TYR A 2 14.91 0.62 14.15
N GLY A 3 15.42 -0.51 13.66
CA GLY A 3 16.84 -0.68 13.33
C GLY A 3 17.30 0.21 12.17
N PRO A 4 18.60 0.17 11.80
CA PRO A 4 19.19 1.00 10.75
C PRO A 4 18.76 0.54 9.34
N GLY A 5 17.48 0.72 9.03
CA GLY A 5 16.97 0.61 7.66
C GLY A 5 17.32 1.86 6.85
N PRO A 6 17.54 1.74 5.53
CA PRO A 6 17.76 2.89 4.67
C PRO A 6 16.55 3.83 4.66
N VAL A 7 16.79 5.14 4.74
CA VAL A 7 15.75 6.18 4.75
C VAL A 7 15.68 6.84 3.37
N MET A 8 14.45 6.97 2.82
CA MET A 8 14.18 7.72 1.59
C MET A 8 14.29 9.23 1.87
N GLN A 9 15.39 9.85 1.43
CA GLN A 9 15.68 11.27 1.70
C GLN A 9 15.24 12.21 0.56
N SER A 10 15.03 11.67 -0.65
CA SER A 10 14.66 12.46 -1.84
C SER A 10 13.15 12.58 -1.99
N GLN A 11 12.68 13.37 -2.98
CA GLN A 11 11.28 13.37 -3.39
C GLN A 11 10.81 11.94 -3.67
N ARG A 12 9.66 11.57 -3.10
CA ARG A 12 9.08 10.22 -3.25
C ARG A 12 7.90 10.28 -4.20
N HIS A 13 7.74 9.24 -5.03
CA HIS A 13 6.64 9.15 -5.99
C HIS A 13 5.68 8.05 -5.55
N ILE A 14 4.40 8.38 -5.41
CA ILE A 14 3.36 7.41 -5.08
C ILE A 14 2.78 6.87 -6.38
N TYR A 15 2.73 5.55 -6.48
CA TYR A 15 2.06 4.83 -7.55
C TYR A 15 0.91 4.02 -6.97
N LEU A 16 -0.25 4.08 -7.61
CA LEU A 16 -1.44 3.35 -7.17
C LEU A 16 -1.77 2.23 -8.15
N ILE A 17 -1.99 1.02 -7.64
CA ILE A 17 -2.45 -0.14 -8.40
C ILE A 17 -3.84 -0.49 -7.86
N TRP A 18 -4.86 -0.17 -8.65
CA TRP A 18 -6.26 -0.46 -8.34
C TRP A 18 -6.58 -1.90 -8.72
N TYR A 19 -6.59 -2.79 -7.74
CA TYR A 19 -6.81 -4.21 -7.94
C TYR A 19 -8.28 -4.57 -7.68
N GLY A 20 -8.93 -5.21 -8.65
CA GLY A 20 -10.34 -5.60 -8.60
C GLY A 20 -11.30 -4.54 -9.15
N ASN A 21 -12.59 -4.63 -8.81
CA ASN A 21 -13.64 -3.80 -9.39
C ASN A 21 -13.83 -2.49 -8.62
N TRP A 22 -13.36 -1.41 -9.23
CA TRP A 22 -13.49 -0.05 -8.68
C TRP A 22 -14.60 0.78 -9.35
N GLN A 23 -15.46 0.17 -10.18
CA GLN A 23 -16.49 0.90 -10.91
C GLN A 23 -17.43 1.66 -9.98
N GLY A 24 -17.53 2.97 -10.17
CA GLY A 24 -18.43 3.83 -9.39
C GLY A 24 -17.94 4.14 -7.96
N ASN A 25 -16.76 3.67 -7.57
CA ASN A 25 -16.19 3.95 -6.25
C ASN A 25 -15.49 5.32 -6.23
N SER A 26 -15.82 6.16 -5.24
CA SER A 26 -15.29 7.52 -5.09
C SER A 26 -13.81 7.56 -4.72
N ALA A 27 -13.24 6.45 -4.21
CA ALA A 27 -11.82 6.32 -3.90
C ALA A 27 -10.92 6.63 -5.11
N LEU A 28 -11.37 6.29 -6.32
CA LEU A 28 -10.66 6.60 -7.58
C LEU A 28 -10.43 8.10 -7.79
N THR A 29 -11.19 8.96 -7.11
CA THR A 29 -10.98 10.42 -7.11
C THR A 29 -10.32 10.89 -5.83
N ILE A 30 -10.80 10.42 -4.68
CA ILE A 30 -10.38 10.91 -3.36
C ILE A 30 -8.91 10.57 -3.08
N ILE A 31 -8.47 9.34 -3.35
CA ILE A 31 -7.11 8.91 -2.98
C ILE A 31 -6.05 9.60 -3.85
N PRO A 32 -6.18 9.70 -5.19
CA PRO A 32 -5.22 10.48 -5.98
C PRO A 32 -5.18 11.96 -5.56
N GLN A 33 -6.33 12.57 -5.27
CA GLN A 33 -6.39 13.96 -4.78
C GLN A 33 -5.72 14.10 -3.42
N PHE A 34 -5.94 13.16 -2.50
CA PHE A 34 -5.28 13.14 -1.21
C PHE A 34 -3.76 13.07 -1.37
N VAL A 35 -3.25 12.13 -2.17
CA VAL A 35 -1.81 12.00 -2.45
C VAL A 35 -1.23 13.29 -3.03
N GLN A 36 -1.93 13.92 -3.97
CA GLN A 36 -1.49 15.21 -4.54
C GLN A 36 -1.48 16.33 -3.47
N SER A 37 -2.46 16.35 -2.57
CA SER A 37 -2.55 17.34 -1.49
C SER A 37 -1.45 17.21 -0.44
N LEU A 38 -0.81 16.04 -0.33
CA LEU A 38 0.28 15.82 0.62
C LEU A 38 1.55 16.58 0.22
N ASN A 39 1.79 16.81 -1.07
CA ASN A 39 3.05 17.41 -1.53
C ASN A 39 3.31 18.75 -0.86
N MET A 40 4.44 18.89 -0.16
CA MET A 40 4.82 20.11 0.58
C MET A 40 3.76 20.59 1.58
N SER A 41 2.84 19.72 1.99
CA SER A 41 1.83 20.03 3.01
C SER A 41 2.49 20.25 4.38
N PRO A 42 1.82 20.92 5.32
CA PRO A 42 2.32 21.03 6.70
C PRO A 42 2.61 19.67 7.34
N TYR A 43 1.89 18.61 6.95
CA TYR A 43 2.14 17.25 7.41
C TYR A 43 3.48 16.73 6.86
N GLU A 44 3.73 16.87 5.56
CA GLU A 44 5.00 16.47 4.94
C GLU A 44 6.19 17.28 5.46
N TRP A 45 5.99 18.56 5.78
CA TRP A 45 7.03 19.42 6.38
C TRP A 45 7.56 18.91 7.71
N ILE A 46 6.83 18.06 8.44
CA ILE A 46 7.34 17.40 9.64
C ILE A 46 8.61 16.59 9.31
N LEU A 47 8.69 15.99 8.11
CA LEU A 47 9.87 15.23 7.69
C LEU A 47 11.14 16.08 7.61
N SER A 48 11.03 17.38 7.32
CA SER A 48 12.20 18.28 7.27
C SER A 48 12.84 18.51 8.64
N THR A 49 12.17 18.12 9.73
CA THR A 49 12.71 18.18 11.10
C THR A 49 13.61 16.99 11.41
N TYR A 50 13.58 15.94 10.59
CA TYR A 50 14.41 14.74 10.69
C TYR A 50 15.60 14.81 9.73
N GLN A 51 16.70 14.17 10.13
CA GLN A 51 17.96 14.22 9.39
C GLN A 51 18.63 12.85 9.34
N VAL A 52 19.23 12.52 8.19
CA VAL A 52 20.11 11.36 8.02
C VAL A 52 21.40 11.86 7.39
N ASN A 53 22.55 11.49 7.95
CA ASN A 53 23.87 11.96 7.48
C ASN A 53 23.96 13.49 7.30
N ASN A 54 23.41 14.25 8.25
CA ASN A 54 23.33 15.72 8.25
C ASN A 54 22.55 16.32 7.06
N ARG A 55 21.64 15.55 6.45
CA ARG A 55 20.71 16.03 5.41
C ARG A 55 19.28 15.88 5.90
N ALA A 56 18.50 16.95 5.79
CA ALA A 56 17.08 16.91 6.08
C ALA A 56 16.35 16.04 5.05
N ILE A 57 15.30 15.34 5.49
CA ILE A 57 14.43 14.58 4.58
C ILE A 57 13.60 15.59 3.77
N MET A 58 13.58 15.42 2.43
CA MET A 58 12.83 16.31 1.55
C MET A 58 11.31 16.15 1.80
N PRO A 59 10.57 17.21 2.16
CA PRO A 59 9.13 17.16 2.47
C PRO A 59 8.29 17.18 1.18
N SER A 60 8.59 16.28 0.25
CA SER A 60 7.92 16.20 -1.05
C SER A 60 7.53 14.77 -1.40
N ILE A 61 6.23 14.60 -1.59
CA ILE A 61 5.61 13.44 -2.20
C ILE A 61 4.90 13.92 -3.45
N THR A 62 4.99 13.19 -4.55
CA THR A 62 4.19 13.48 -5.75
C THR A 62 3.44 12.25 -6.20
N PHE A 63 2.31 12.46 -6.87
CA PHE A 63 1.60 11.39 -7.56
C PHE A 63 2.35 11.02 -8.85
N GLY A 64 2.90 9.81 -8.90
CA GLY A 64 3.72 9.31 -10.01
C GLY A 64 2.92 8.61 -11.11
N GLY A 65 1.72 8.14 -10.80
CA GLY A 65 0.83 7.47 -11.76
C GLY A 65 -0.07 6.44 -11.09
N GLN A 66 -0.93 5.83 -11.89
CA GLN A 66 -1.79 4.74 -11.44
C GLN A 66 -2.10 3.78 -12.57
N THR A 67 -2.44 2.55 -12.22
CA THR A 67 -2.92 1.53 -13.14
C THR A 67 -4.07 0.74 -12.53
N PHE A 68 -4.81 0.04 -13.38
CA PHE A 68 -5.84 -0.91 -13.00
C PHE A 68 -5.36 -2.33 -13.25
N ASP A 69 -5.85 -3.24 -12.41
CA ASP A 69 -5.61 -4.66 -12.48
C ASP A 69 -6.92 -5.41 -12.19
N ASP A 70 -7.57 -5.89 -13.25
CA ASP A 70 -8.90 -6.49 -13.19
C ASP A 70 -8.81 -7.96 -12.75
N TYR A 71 -8.37 -8.19 -11.52
CA TYR A 71 -8.26 -9.51 -10.88
C TYR A 71 -7.26 -10.47 -11.54
N SER A 72 -6.07 -10.01 -11.94
CA SER A 72 -5.07 -10.87 -12.62
C SER A 72 -4.71 -12.15 -11.86
N LEU A 73 -4.87 -12.16 -10.53
CA LEU A 73 -4.57 -13.27 -9.63
C LEU A 73 -5.81 -13.76 -8.83
N GLY A 74 -7.02 -13.36 -9.24
CA GLY A 74 -8.27 -13.69 -8.54
C GLY A 74 -8.59 -12.78 -7.35
N GLN A 75 -9.61 -13.15 -6.57
CA GLN A 75 -10.12 -12.36 -5.44
C GLN A 75 -9.48 -12.73 -4.09
N ASP A 76 -8.82 -13.88 -3.99
CA ASP A 76 -8.13 -14.34 -2.79
C ASP A 76 -6.63 -14.22 -2.98
N LEU A 77 -6.03 -13.24 -2.30
CA LEU A 77 -4.62 -12.88 -2.44
C LEU A 77 -3.81 -13.35 -1.23
N SER A 78 -2.56 -13.70 -1.51
CA SER A 78 -1.49 -13.85 -0.53
C SER A 78 -0.50 -12.68 -0.59
N ASP A 79 0.34 -12.53 0.43
CA ASP A 79 1.49 -11.61 0.43
C ASP A 79 2.37 -11.71 -0.85
N ALA A 80 2.52 -12.93 -1.38
CA ALA A 80 3.28 -13.17 -2.61
C ALA A 80 2.54 -12.66 -3.85
N ASN A 81 1.20 -12.75 -3.87
CA ASN A 81 0.41 -12.18 -4.96
C ASN A 81 0.53 -10.66 -4.99
N ILE A 82 0.57 -9.99 -3.84
CA ILE A 82 0.79 -8.53 -3.77
C ILE A 82 2.15 -8.16 -4.39
N GLN A 83 3.21 -8.95 -4.14
CA GLN A 83 4.51 -8.76 -4.79
C GLN A 83 4.43 -8.93 -6.30
N THR A 84 3.77 -10.00 -6.77
CA THR A 84 3.56 -10.25 -8.20
C THR A 84 2.82 -9.10 -8.88
N ILE A 85 1.74 -8.60 -8.29
CA ILE A 85 0.96 -7.47 -8.83
C ILE A 85 1.84 -6.23 -9.03
N VAL A 86 2.69 -5.90 -8.06
CA VAL A 86 3.63 -4.77 -8.17
C VAL A 86 4.68 -5.02 -9.27
N GLN A 87 5.25 -6.23 -9.31
CA GLN A 87 6.23 -6.61 -10.32
C GLN A 87 5.65 -6.55 -11.74
N ASP A 88 4.45 -7.06 -11.95
CA ASP A 88 3.80 -7.09 -13.26
C ASP A 88 3.42 -5.69 -13.73
N ALA A 89 2.87 -4.85 -12.85
CA ALA A 89 2.60 -3.46 -13.17
C ALA A 89 3.85 -2.71 -13.69
N ILE A 90 5.02 -3.02 -13.14
CA ILE A 90 6.30 -2.43 -13.56
C ILE A 90 6.85 -3.10 -14.84
N ASN A 91 6.88 -4.44 -14.88
CA ASN A 91 7.50 -5.19 -15.97
C ASN A 91 6.72 -5.07 -17.28
N GLU A 92 5.40 -4.93 -17.20
CA GLU A 92 4.52 -4.70 -18.34
C GLU A 92 4.50 -3.22 -18.79
N GLY A 93 5.19 -2.34 -18.06
CA GLY A 93 5.29 -0.92 -18.38
C GLY A 93 4.02 -0.13 -18.08
N ARG A 94 3.08 -0.67 -17.29
CA ARG A 94 1.90 0.06 -16.80
C ARG A 94 2.30 1.17 -15.82
N LEU A 95 3.36 0.92 -15.03
CA LEU A 95 4.02 1.86 -14.14
C LEU A 95 5.54 1.85 -14.39
N PRO A 96 6.25 2.97 -14.17
CA PRO A 96 7.70 3.01 -14.33
C PRO A 96 8.41 2.20 -13.24
N LEU A 97 9.64 1.76 -13.50
CA LEU A 97 10.54 1.31 -12.44
C LEU A 97 11.22 2.53 -11.81
N ASP A 98 10.89 2.83 -10.56
CA ASP A 98 11.37 4.01 -9.84
C ASP A 98 12.00 3.67 -8.49
N ASN A 99 13.26 4.07 -8.31
CA ASN A 99 14.04 3.89 -7.09
C ASN A 99 13.53 4.73 -5.91
N ASN A 100 12.79 5.80 -6.17
CA ASN A 100 12.10 6.61 -5.17
C ASN A 100 10.58 6.35 -5.14
N GLY A 101 10.13 5.26 -5.78
CA GLY A 101 8.73 4.90 -5.91
C GLY A 101 8.21 4.12 -4.71
N ILE A 102 6.98 4.40 -4.33
CA ILE A 102 6.19 3.65 -3.35
C ILE A 102 4.92 3.19 -4.03
N TYR A 103 4.74 1.88 -4.15
CA TYR A 103 3.66 1.26 -4.94
C TYR A 103 2.61 0.68 -4.00
N PHE A 104 1.42 1.27 -3.99
CA PHE A 104 0.31 0.76 -3.21
C PHE A 104 -0.60 -0.09 -4.07
N VAL A 105 -0.87 -1.33 -3.64
CA VAL A 105 -1.94 -2.17 -4.15
C VAL A 105 -3.17 -1.89 -3.30
N LEU A 106 -4.17 -1.27 -3.90
CA LEU A 106 -5.47 -0.99 -3.28
C LEU A 106 -6.48 -2.01 -3.81
N THR A 107 -7.07 -2.80 -2.94
CA THR A 107 -8.02 -3.85 -3.36
C THR A 107 -9.46 -3.39 -3.20
N SER A 108 -10.34 -3.76 -4.14
CA SER A 108 -11.77 -3.50 -4.06
C SER A 108 -12.45 -4.29 -2.91
N PRO A 109 -13.68 -3.92 -2.50
CA PRO A 109 -14.39 -4.56 -1.37
C PRO A 109 -14.61 -6.08 -1.46
N ASP A 110 -14.53 -6.64 -2.64
CA ASP A 110 -14.77 -8.07 -2.92
C ASP A 110 -13.48 -8.89 -3.02
N VAL A 111 -12.33 -8.30 -2.66
CA VAL A 111 -11.01 -8.94 -2.65
C VAL A 111 -10.55 -9.09 -1.21
N MET A 112 -10.02 -10.28 -0.89
CA MET A 112 -9.51 -10.61 0.43
C MET A 112 -8.02 -10.94 0.35
N GLU A 113 -7.22 -10.34 1.24
CA GLU A 113 -5.84 -10.77 1.45
C GLU A 113 -5.76 -11.60 2.73
N SER A 114 -5.26 -12.82 2.61
CA SER A 114 -5.10 -13.71 3.74
C SER A 114 -3.64 -14.02 3.95
N SER A 115 -3.19 -13.99 5.22
CA SER A 115 -1.80 -14.27 5.49
C SER A 115 -1.45 -15.67 4.96
N ASN A 116 -0.55 -15.72 3.98
CA ASN A 116 -0.15 -16.92 3.25
C ASN A 116 -1.29 -17.71 2.54
N GLY A 117 -2.35 -17.03 2.09
CA GLY A 117 -3.45 -17.69 1.35
C GLY A 117 -4.40 -18.50 2.24
N ASN A 118 -4.34 -18.34 3.57
CA ASN A 118 -5.21 -19.03 4.51
C ASN A 118 -6.09 -18.07 5.30
N LEU A 119 -7.36 -17.96 4.92
CA LEU A 119 -8.38 -17.14 5.60
C LEU A 119 -8.55 -17.49 7.09
N ALA A 120 -8.24 -18.72 7.51
CA ALA A 120 -8.41 -19.18 8.89
C ALA A 120 -7.21 -18.84 9.81
N GLN A 121 -6.07 -18.40 9.27
CA GLN A 121 -4.86 -18.09 10.05
C GLN A 121 -4.73 -16.61 10.45
N GLY A 122 -5.76 -15.81 10.17
CA GLY A 122 -5.71 -14.36 10.32
C GLY A 122 -5.15 -13.68 9.07
N GLY A 123 -5.49 -12.42 8.88
CA GLY A 123 -5.20 -11.69 7.64
C GLY A 123 -5.85 -10.32 7.62
N PHE A 124 -6.13 -9.83 6.41
CA PHE A 124 -6.98 -8.67 6.22
C PHE A 124 -8.31 -8.87 6.96
N CYS A 125 -8.83 -7.80 7.58
CA CYS A 125 -10.06 -7.78 8.39
C CYS A 125 -10.03 -8.53 9.74
N THR A 126 -8.99 -9.32 10.04
CA THR A 126 -8.91 -10.12 11.29
C THR A 126 -7.69 -9.80 12.13
N ALA A 127 -6.56 -9.50 11.49
CA ALA A 127 -5.30 -9.15 12.16
C ALA A 127 -4.77 -7.77 11.75
N TYR A 128 -5.06 -7.33 10.53
CA TYR A 128 -4.63 -6.06 9.99
C TYR A 128 -5.54 -5.58 8.85
N CYS A 129 -5.27 -4.36 8.38
CA CYS A 129 -6.04 -3.64 7.37
C CYS A 129 -5.21 -3.24 6.15
N GLY A 130 -3.91 -3.40 6.30
CA GLY A 130 -2.91 -3.04 5.33
C GLY A 130 -1.54 -3.31 5.93
N TRP A 131 -0.55 -3.22 5.07
CA TRP A 131 0.84 -3.45 5.42
C TRP A 131 1.75 -2.86 4.35
N HIS A 132 3.01 -2.59 4.70
CA HIS A 132 4.02 -2.11 3.74
C HIS A 132 5.33 -2.84 3.96
N SER A 133 6.11 -3.00 2.90
CA SER A 133 7.41 -3.64 2.93
C SER A 133 8.39 -2.97 1.95
N ASP A 134 9.66 -3.28 2.14
CA ASP A 134 10.76 -2.96 1.24
C ASP A 134 11.48 -4.26 0.84
N GLY A 135 12.50 -4.15 0.00
CA GLY A 135 13.30 -5.30 -0.43
C GLY A 135 12.78 -6.01 -1.67
N LEU A 136 11.65 -5.57 -2.26
CA LEU A 136 11.14 -6.15 -3.50
C LEU A 136 12.08 -5.81 -4.66
N GLN A 137 12.90 -6.77 -5.06
CA GLN A 137 13.86 -6.59 -6.14
C GLN A 137 13.17 -6.67 -7.50
N VAL A 138 13.14 -5.55 -8.22
CA VAL A 138 12.67 -5.48 -9.61
C VAL A 138 13.80 -4.98 -10.48
N ARG A 139 14.36 -5.86 -11.32
CA ARG A 139 15.48 -5.55 -12.22
C ARG A 139 16.67 -4.88 -11.52
N GLY A 140 16.95 -5.29 -10.28
CA GLY A 140 18.05 -4.79 -9.45
C GLY A 140 17.76 -3.49 -8.69
N VAL A 141 16.53 -2.98 -8.74
CA VAL A 141 16.06 -1.85 -7.93
C VAL A 141 15.22 -2.40 -6.79
N ASP A 142 15.52 -1.94 -5.58
CA ASP A 142 14.70 -2.19 -4.39
C ASP A 142 13.45 -1.31 -4.41
N VAL A 143 12.29 -1.91 -4.65
CA VAL A 143 10.99 -1.25 -4.72
C VAL A 143 10.26 -1.33 -3.39
N LYS A 144 9.64 -0.21 -2.99
CA LYS A 144 8.88 -0.09 -1.74
C LYS A 144 7.42 -0.23 -2.09
N TYR A 145 6.68 -1.03 -1.34
CA TYR A 145 5.31 -1.34 -1.70
C TYR A 145 4.44 -1.63 -0.49
N GLY A 146 3.14 -1.62 -0.68
CA GLY A 146 2.21 -1.96 0.38
C GLY A 146 0.85 -2.39 -0.14
N PHE A 147 0.17 -3.15 0.72
CA PHE A 147 -1.21 -3.55 0.56
C PHE A 147 -2.12 -2.61 1.36
N VAL A 148 -3.20 -2.17 0.74
CA VAL A 148 -4.26 -1.38 1.36
C VAL A 148 -5.59 -2.05 1.01
N GLY A 149 -6.18 -2.74 1.98
CA GLY A 149 -7.48 -3.38 1.77
C GLY A 149 -8.64 -2.42 1.98
N ASP A 150 -9.71 -2.58 1.19
CA ASP A 150 -10.95 -1.83 1.39
C ASP A 150 -11.73 -2.37 2.60
N GLY A 151 -11.91 -1.52 3.62
CA GLY A 151 -12.57 -1.87 4.87
C GLY A 151 -14.02 -2.34 4.72
N GLU A 152 -14.69 -2.07 3.59
CA GLU A 152 -16.02 -2.61 3.28
C GLU A 152 -16.00 -4.16 3.18
N ALA A 153 -14.87 -4.74 2.74
CA ALA A 153 -14.67 -6.20 2.76
C ALA A 153 -14.83 -6.78 4.17
N CYS A 154 -14.48 -6.01 5.20
CA CYS A 154 -14.52 -6.43 6.60
C CYS A 154 -15.92 -6.39 7.20
N ALA A 155 -16.87 -5.67 6.60
CA ALA A 155 -18.26 -5.65 7.06
C ALA A 155 -18.96 -7.00 6.82
N SER A 156 -18.45 -7.81 5.88
CA SER A 156 -18.94 -9.16 5.61
C SER A 156 -18.46 -10.21 6.61
N GLN A 157 -17.43 -9.90 7.41
CA GLN A 157 -16.90 -10.76 8.46
C GLN A 157 -17.66 -10.44 9.76
N THR A 158 -18.49 -11.36 10.25
CA THR A 158 -19.30 -11.12 11.46
C THR A 158 -18.42 -10.75 12.67
N ALA A 159 -18.86 -9.76 13.43
CA ALA A 159 -18.16 -9.12 14.55
C ALA A 159 -17.99 -10.01 15.81
N GLU A 160 -17.78 -11.31 15.66
CA GLU A 160 -17.90 -12.25 16.77
C GLU A 160 -16.65 -12.44 17.63
N ASN A 161 -15.47 -11.89 17.32
CA ASN A 161 -14.31 -12.20 18.17
C ASN A 161 -13.41 -11.08 18.67
N TYR A 162 -13.44 -9.85 18.15
CA TYR A 162 -12.48 -8.84 18.62
C TYR A 162 -13.02 -7.43 18.59
N GLY A 163 -13.81 -7.05 19.60
CA GLY A 163 -13.92 -5.69 20.19
C GLY A 163 -13.87 -4.44 19.30
N SER A 164 -14.13 -4.54 18.01
CA SER A 164 -13.96 -3.49 17.02
C SER A 164 -15.27 -3.35 16.26
N TRP A 165 -15.64 -2.10 16.05
CA TRP A 165 -16.88 -1.68 15.41
C TRP A 165 -17.01 -2.35 14.03
N PRO A 166 -18.23 -2.70 13.59
CA PRO A 166 -18.46 -3.14 12.21
C PRO A 166 -17.86 -2.09 11.25
N GLY A 167 -16.92 -2.51 10.41
CA GLY A 167 -16.20 -1.65 9.46
C GLY A 167 -14.99 -0.88 10.03
N SER A 168 -14.51 -1.15 11.24
CA SER A 168 -13.33 -0.48 11.77
C SER A 168 -12.04 -1.24 11.50
N CYS A 169 -11.23 -0.67 10.61
CA CYS A 169 -9.94 -1.20 10.23
C CYS A 169 -8.82 -0.39 10.90
N ILE A 170 -8.30 -0.86 12.04
CA ILE A 170 -7.49 -0.03 12.96
C ILE A 170 -6.03 -0.51 13.10
N ALA A 171 -5.65 -1.67 12.55
CA ALA A 171 -4.32 -2.25 12.74
C ALA A 171 -3.55 -2.44 11.42
N MET A 172 -2.27 -2.07 11.39
CA MET A 172 -1.32 -2.42 10.32
C MET A 172 -0.55 -3.69 10.70
N LYS A 173 -0.26 -4.56 9.72
CA LYS A 173 0.61 -5.74 9.96
C LYS A 173 2.01 -5.25 10.33
N SER A 174 2.54 -5.73 11.44
CA SER A 174 3.93 -5.45 11.83
C SER A 174 4.86 -6.48 11.19
N PHE A 175 5.88 -6.01 10.48
CA PHE A 175 6.98 -6.85 10.01
C PHE A 175 8.14 -6.78 11.02
N ARG A 176 8.75 -7.93 11.30
CA ARG A 176 9.95 -8.05 12.14
C ARG A 176 11.18 -8.26 11.27
#